data_AF-W4KGW6-F1
#
_entry.id   AF-W4KGW6-F1
#
_cell.length_a   1.000
_cell.length_b   1.000
_cell.length_c   1.000
_cell.angle_alpha   90.00
_cell.angle_beta   90.00
_cell.angle_gamma   90.00
#
_symmetry.space_group_name_H-M   'P 1'
#
loop_
_entity.id
_entity.type
_entity.pdbx_description
1 polymer ?
#
loop_
_entity_poly.entity_id
_entity_poly.type
_entity_poly.pdbx_seq_one_letter_code
_entity_poly.pdbx_strand_id
1 'polypeptide(L)'
;YVDLSIQFIGASGLPKMDVVGSGDPYFVAELDGKIKYISTVQLDTLNPVWNELWLVKNVPVTAVLNVQVLDKDNGPTDDYIGKFSISVSAGAKEAEIEGPVLKRTKGTFWLKIESNPPTNPEVPPYTFDGPIRFSRHFSPTVGRLTNLNDERLYSTWKMYIKGVPLFFGDTVQPWNHSYKAAQSIFGVGPASLAVRSGIQAGHRMLYARSTTNGFGTINSPEEIIGIFHGGSTTLGSRTLAQHRIKPAVYTYVIAVEDSSFRFSETGAAFFVDFASKHALHANCAESVRYSGEF
;
A
#
# COMPACT_ATOMS: atom_id res chain seq x y z
N TYR A 1 -23.43 13.58 -4.45
CA TYR A 1 -21.99 13.31 -4.25
C TYR A 1 -21.43 14.32 -3.29
N VAL A 2 -20.39 13.97 -2.54
CA VAL A 2 -19.70 14.80 -1.55
C VAL A 2 -18.19 14.53 -1.60
N ASP A 3 -17.40 15.50 -1.17
CA ASP A 3 -15.98 15.32 -0.89
C ASP A 3 -15.82 14.92 0.58
N LEU A 4 -15.12 13.81 0.83
CA LEU A 4 -14.93 13.26 2.16
C LEU A 4 -13.53 13.54 2.69
N SER A 5 -13.47 13.92 3.96
CA SER A 5 -12.28 13.90 4.80
C SER A 5 -12.53 12.92 5.94
N ILE A 6 -11.82 11.80 5.92
CA ILE A 6 -11.98 10.71 6.89
C ILE A 6 -10.71 10.67 7.74
N GLN A 7 -10.84 11.02 9.02
CA GLN A 7 -9.76 10.91 10.00
C GLN A 7 -9.96 9.63 10.81
N PHE A 8 -9.06 8.67 10.65
CA PHE A 8 -9.00 7.45 11.45
C PHE A 8 -8.19 7.73 12.72
N ILE A 9 -8.86 7.86 13.86
CA ILE A 9 -8.25 8.37 15.09
C ILE A 9 -7.47 7.25 15.79
N GLY A 10 -8.15 6.18 16.16
CA GLY A 10 -7.56 5.11 16.97
C GLY A 10 -8.57 4.01 17.29
N ALA A 11 -8.08 2.98 18.00
CA ALA A 11 -8.91 1.95 18.59
C ALA A 11 -8.45 1.65 20.02
N SER A 12 -9.29 0.98 20.80
CA SER A 12 -8.93 0.52 22.14
C SER A 12 -9.54 -0.83 22.46
N GLY A 13 -8.94 -1.52 23.44
CA GLY A 13 -9.45 -2.80 23.92
C GLY A 13 -9.36 -3.91 22.87
N LEU A 14 -8.39 -3.83 21.96
CA LEU A 14 -8.12 -4.90 21.00
C LEU A 14 -7.72 -6.18 21.77
N PRO A 15 -8.10 -7.37 21.28
CA PRO A 15 -7.64 -8.62 21.87
C PRO A 15 -6.14 -8.79 21.61
N LYS A 16 -5.45 -9.41 22.57
CA LYS A 16 -4.11 -9.92 22.34
C LYS A 16 -4.18 -11.11 21.37
N MET A 17 -3.52 -11.00 20.23
CA MET A 17 -3.45 -12.04 19.20
C MET A 17 -2.12 -12.81 19.27
N ASP A 18 -1.03 -12.10 19.56
CA ASP A 18 0.29 -12.70 19.74
C ASP A 18 0.50 -13.48 21.05
N VAL A 19 1.40 -14.47 21.03
CA VAL A 19 1.84 -15.20 22.24
C VAL A 19 2.70 -14.29 23.14
N VAL A 20 3.55 -13.44 22.55
CA VAL A 20 4.49 -12.53 23.23
C VAL A 20 4.23 -11.10 22.75
N GLY A 21 4.20 -10.12 23.66
CA GLY A 21 3.79 -8.75 23.34
C GLY A 21 2.28 -8.55 23.39
N SER A 22 1.82 -7.39 22.91
CA SER A 22 0.42 -6.97 22.90
C SER A 22 -0.25 -7.23 21.54
N GLY A 23 0.50 -7.12 20.44
CA GLY A 23 0.04 -7.18 19.06
C GLY A 23 0.48 -5.92 18.28
N ASP A 24 0.49 -6.02 16.95
CA ASP A 24 0.90 -4.97 16.03
C ASP A 24 -0.25 -4.54 15.09
N PRO A 25 -1.29 -3.83 15.59
CA PRO A 25 -2.52 -3.60 14.84
C PRO A 25 -2.39 -2.61 13.67
N TYR A 26 -3.14 -2.89 12.61
CA TYR A 26 -3.40 -1.98 11.49
C TYR A 26 -4.82 -2.18 10.96
N PHE A 27 -5.30 -1.27 10.10
CA PHE A 27 -6.61 -1.40 9.47
C PHE A 27 -6.58 -1.26 7.95
N VAL A 28 -7.55 -1.89 7.30
CA VAL A 28 -7.89 -1.73 5.89
C VAL A 28 -9.29 -1.14 5.82
N ALA A 29 -9.40 0.08 5.31
CA ALA A 29 -10.65 0.75 5.05
C ALA A 29 -10.99 0.72 3.55
N GLU A 30 -12.23 0.45 3.21
CA GLU A 30 -12.71 0.27 1.84
C GLU A 30 -14.03 1.03 1.66
N LEU A 31 -14.08 1.93 0.67
CA LEU A 31 -15.28 2.69 0.33
C LEU A 31 -15.99 1.99 -0.84
N ASP A 32 -17.18 1.44 -0.60
CA ASP A 32 -18.05 0.76 -1.59
C ASP A 32 -17.36 -0.31 -2.47
N GLY A 33 -16.25 -0.88 -1.99
CA GLY A 33 -15.43 -1.79 -2.79
C GLY A 33 -14.72 -1.15 -3.99
N LYS A 34 -14.66 0.19 -4.05
CA LYS A 34 -14.06 0.94 -5.16
C LYS A 34 -12.62 1.33 -4.88
N ILE A 35 -12.35 1.85 -3.69
CA ILE A 35 -11.02 2.30 -3.29
C ILE A 35 -10.70 1.84 -1.87
N LYS A 36 -9.41 1.66 -1.61
CA LYS A 36 -8.89 1.16 -0.34
C LYS A 36 -7.88 2.11 0.26
N TYR A 37 -7.90 2.18 1.58
CA TYR A 37 -6.92 2.83 2.42
C TYR A 37 -6.39 1.79 3.39
N ILE A 38 -5.08 1.71 3.53
CA ILE A 38 -4.46 0.84 4.53
C ILE A 38 -3.61 1.71 5.43
N SER A 39 -3.75 1.54 6.74
CA SER A 39 -3.03 2.32 7.74
C SER A 39 -1.57 1.92 7.87
N THR A 40 -0.83 2.67 8.67
CA THR A 40 0.41 2.22 9.30
C THR A 40 0.15 1.12 10.33
N VAL A 41 1.18 0.32 10.60
CA VAL A 41 1.19 -0.67 11.69
C VAL A 41 1.62 0.04 12.97
N GLN A 42 0.87 -0.15 14.05
CA GLN A 42 1.19 0.40 15.37
C GLN A 42 1.79 -0.72 16.22
N LEU A 43 3.00 -0.51 16.75
CA LEU A 43 3.76 -1.59 17.38
C LEU A 43 3.38 -1.80 18.85
N ASP A 44 3.32 -3.07 19.27
CA ASP A 44 3.13 -3.52 20.65
C ASP A 44 2.05 -2.74 21.42
N THR A 45 0.84 -2.67 20.87
CA THR A 45 -0.26 -1.93 21.50
C THR A 45 -1.63 -2.53 21.22
N LEU A 46 -2.47 -2.61 22.26
CA LEU A 46 -3.90 -2.91 22.15
C LEU A 46 -4.78 -1.65 22.03
N ASN A 47 -4.14 -0.47 22.06
CA ASN A 47 -4.81 0.82 21.99
C ASN A 47 -4.13 1.71 20.94
N PRO A 48 -4.16 1.30 19.65
CA PRO A 48 -3.46 2.02 18.61
C PRO A 48 -4.05 3.41 18.37
N VAL A 49 -3.17 4.37 18.10
CA VAL A 49 -3.51 5.73 17.67
C VAL A 49 -2.89 5.94 16.30
N TRP A 50 -3.71 5.94 15.25
CA TRP A 50 -3.23 6.17 13.88
C TRP A 50 -3.21 7.66 13.53
N ASN A 51 -4.25 8.41 13.90
CA ASN A 51 -4.45 9.80 13.49
C ASN A 51 -4.20 10.04 11.99
N GLU A 52 -4.68 9.11 11.18
CA GLU A 52 -4.42 9.03 9.75
C GLU A 52 -5.56 9.64 8.94
N LEU A 53 -5.23 10.45 7.94
CA LEU A 53 -6.20 11.17 7.11
C LEU A 53 -6.36 10.51 5.74
N TRP A 54 -7.60 10.45 5.25
CA TRP A 54 -7.95 10.05 3.88
C TRP A 54 -8.91 11.06 3.25
N LEU A 55 -8.48 11.65 2.14
CA LEU A 55 -9.25 12.60 1.35
C LEU A 55 -9.72 11.93 0.06
N VAL A 56 -11.03 12.01 -0.21
CA VAL A 56 -11.65 11.37 -1.37
C VAL A 56 -12.67 12.31 -1.99
N LYS A 57 -12.60 12.49 -3.31
CA LYS A 57 -13.51 13.31 -4.10
C LYS A 57 -14.69 12.52 -4.63
N ASN A 58 -15.83 13.22 -4.76
CA ASN A 58 -17.00 12.73 -5.47
C ASN A 58 -17.46 11.35 -5.00
N VAL A 59 -17.77 11.23 -3.71
CA VAL A 59 -18.33 10.01 -3.10
C VAL A 59 -19.86 10.13 -3.01
N PRO A 60 -20.64 9.10 -3.39
CA PRO A 60 -22.07 9.07 -3.13
C PRO A 60 -22.38 9.22 -1.63
N VAL A 61 -23.41 9.98 -1.28
CA VAL A 61 -23.82 10.14 0.14
C VAL A 61 -24.33 8.83 0.76
N THR A 62 -24.70 7.87 -0.08
CA THR A 62 -25.13 6.52 0.31
C THR A 62 -23.97 5.53 0.46
N ALA A 63 -22.73 5.96 0.22
CA ALA A 63 -21.58 5.08 0.29
C ALA A 63 -21.36 4.54 1.72
N VAL A 64 -20.79 3.34 1.79
CA VAL A 64 -20.47 2.63 3.01
C VAL A 64 -18.95 2.49 3.13
N LEU A 65 -18.43 2.90 4.29
CA LEU A 65 -17.06 2.68 4.70
C LEU A 65 -16.98 1.35 5.46
N ASN A 66 -16.32 0.37 4.87
CA ASN A 66 -16.03 -0.92 5.52
C ASN A 66 -14.61 -0.87 6.07
N VAL A 67 -14.43 -1.20 7.34
CA VAL A 67 -13.11 -1.23 7.97
C VAL A 67 -12.86 -2.61 8.55
N GLN A 68 -11.70 -3.17 8.24
CA GLN A 68 -11.18 -4.42 8.81
C GLN A 68 -9.94 -4.09 9.63
N VAL A 69 -9.84 -4.66 10.83
CA VAL A 69 -8.71 -4.52 11.73
C VAL A 69 -7.98 -5.86 11.79
N LEU A 70 -6.66 -5.81 11.64
CA LEU A 70 -5.77 -6.97 11.63
C LEU A 70 -4.59 -6.72 12.55
N ASP A 71 -4.02 -7.80 13.08
CA ASP A 71 -2.78 -7.81 13.85
C ASP A 71 -1.64 -8.29 12.97
N LYS A 72 -0.52 -7.55 12.98
CA LYS A 72 0.58 -7.84 12.08
C LYS A 72 1.53 -8.88 12.67
N ASP A 73 1.57 -10.07 12.07
CA ASP A 73 2.48 -11.13 12.51
C ASP A 73 3.76 -11.19 11.66
N ASN A 74 4.78 -11.83 12.24
CA ASN A 74 6.00 -12.24 11.53
C ASN A 74 5.79 -13.49 10.64
N GLY A 75 4.59 -14.08 10.68
CA GLY A 75 4.19 -15.27 9.92
C GLY A 75 3.73 -14.99 8.47
N PRO A 76 3.25 -16.02 7.76
CA PRO A 76 2.79 -15.90 6.37
C PRO A 76 1.43 -15.20 6.23
N THR A 77 0.66 -15.11 7.31
CA THR A 77 -0.67 -14.52 7.36
C THR A 77 -0.80 -13.67 8.61
N ASP A 78 -1.43 -12.52 8.45
CA ASP A 78 -1.72 -11.57 9.54
C ASP A 78 -3.04 -11.97 10.21
N ASP A 79 -3.11 -11.87 11.54
CA ASP A 79 -4.27 -12.28 12.32
C ASP A 79 -5.46 -11.33 12.17
N TYR A 80 -6.62 -11.86 11.79
CA TYR A 80 -7.83 -11.06 11.63
C TYR A 80 -8.50 -10.78 12.99
N ILE A 81 -8.59 -9.51 13.39
CA ILE A 81 -9.22 -9.11 14.65
C ILE A 81 -10.73 -8.98 14.48
N GLY A 82 -11.17 -8.21 13.48
CA GLY A 82 -12.60 -7.94 13.27
C GLY A 82 -12.87 -6.86 12.24
N LYS A 83 -14.15 -6.48 12.10
CA LYS A 83 -14.60 -5.46 11.14
C LYS A 83 -15.78 -4.66 11.64
N PHE A 84 -16.05 -3.55 10.97
CA PHE A 84 -17.30 -2.80 11.08
C PHE A 84 -17.61 -2.09 9.77
N SER A 85 -18.85 -1.63 9.64
CA SER A 85 -19.32 -0.85 8.49
C SER A 85 -20.05 0.38 8.98
N ILE A 86 -19.80 1.54 8.35
CA ILE A 86 -20.45 2.80 8.73
C ILE A 86 -20.83 3.63 7.51
N SER A 87 -21.88 4.44 7.63
CA SER A 87 -22.23 5.40 6.60
C SER A 87 -21.24 6.56 6.57
N VAL A 88 -21.04 7.14 5.39
CA VAL A 88 -20.15 8.31 5.19
C VAL A 88 -20.76 9.64 5.65
N SER A 89 -21.80 9.58 6.50
CA SER A 89 -22.42 10.79 7.07
C SER A 89 -21.44 11.53 7.98
N ALA A 90 -21.44 12.85 7.92
CA ALA A 90 -20.55 13.69 8.72
C ALA A 90 -20.74 13.47 10.23
N GLY A 91 -19.65 13.63 10.98
CA GLY A 91 -19.63 13.55 12.44
C GLY A 91 -18.49 12.69 12.98
N ALA A 92 -18.26 12.82 14.28
CA ALA A 92 -17.48 11.84 15.04
C ALA A 92 -18.27 10.53 15.13
N LYS A 93 -17.58 9.41 14.94
CA LYS A 93 -18.15 8.08 14.93
C LYS A 93 -17.38 7.19 15.89
N GLU A 94 -18.15 6.38 16.60
CA GLU A 94 -17.67 5.29 17.42
C GLU A 94 -18.27 3.99 16.87
N ALA A 95 -17.43 2.98 16.66
CA ALA A 95 -17.86 1.71 16.11
C ALA A 95 -17.28 0.55 16.93
N GLU A 96 -18.12 -0.44 17.24
CA GLU A 96 -17.68 -1.69 17.82
C GLU A 96 -17.04 -2.58 16.75
N ILE A 97 -15.89 -3.16 17.06
CA ILE A 97 -15.18 -4.07 16.15
C ILE A 97 -15.80 -5.46 16.30
N GLU A 98 -16.52 -5.93 15.27
CA GLU A 98 -17.14 -7.25 15.28
C GLU A 98 -16.11 -8.33 14.95
N GLY A 99 -15.86 -9.24 15.90
CA GLY A 99 -14.98 -10.40 15.69
C GLY A 99 -15.60 -11.49 14.79
N PRO A 100 -14.78 -12.41 14.26
CA PRO A 100 -15.22 -13.45 13.31
C PRO A 100 -16.13 -14.52 13.94
N VAL A 101 -15.98 -14.80 15.24
CA VAL A 101 -16.69 -15.87 15.94
C VAL A 101 -17.66 -15.27 16.96
N LEU A 102 -18.93 -15.68 16.89
CA LEU A 102 -20.03 -15.26 17.79
C LEU A 102 -20.29 -13.74 17.84
N LYS A 103 -19.78 -12.96 16.87
CA LYS A 103 -19.88 -11.48 16.83
C LYS A 103 -19.53 -10.81 18.16
N ARG A 104 -18.59 -11.38 18.92
CA ARG A 104 -18.12 -10.74 20.16
C ARG A 104 -17.38 -9.45 19.80
N THR A 105 -17.68 -8.37 20.49
CA THR A 105 -16.99 -7.09 20.37
C THR A 105 -15.51 -7.28 20.71
N LYS A 106 -14.61 -6.80 19.84
CA LYS A 106 -13.14 -6.93 19.91
C LYS A 106 -12.46 -5.58 20.11
N GLY A 107 -13.14 -4.66 20.78
CA GLY A 107 -12.70 -3.30 21.01
C GLY A 107 -13.56 -2.27 20.29
N THR A 108 -13.19 -1.01 20.48
CA THR A 108 -13.90 0.16 19.95
C THR A 108 -12.97 0.93 19.02
N PHE A 109 -13.49 1.38 17.87
CA PHE A 109 -12.78 2.18 16.88
C PHE A 109 -13.40 3.58 16.79
N TRP A 110 -12.55 4.61 16.73
CA TRP A 110 -12.98 6.00 16.57
C TRP A 110 -12.50 6.60 15.25
N LEU A 111 -13.40 7.29 14.57
CA LEU A 111 -13.09 8.05 13.37
C LEU A 111 -13.97 9.30 13.29
N LYS A 112 -13.52 10.29 12.52
CA LYS A 112 -14.30 11.50 12.22
C LYS A 112 -14.43 11.63 10.71
N ILE A 113 -15.66 11.85 10.25
CA ILE A 113 -15.95 12.12 8.85
C ILE A 113 -16.42 13.57 8.71
N GLU A 114 -15.79 14.31 7.82
CA GLU A 114 -16.28 15.57 7.32
C GLU A 114 -16.73 15.37 5.87
N SER A 115 -17.88 15.95 5.53
CA SER A 115 -18.49 15.84 4.21
C SER A 115 -18.78 17.23 3.69
N ASN A 116 -18.15 17.59 2.57
CA ASN A 116 -18.31 18.88 1.92
C ASN A 116 -18.98 18.71 0.55
N PRO A 117 -19.67 19.75 0.03
CA PRO A 117 -20.08 19.75 -1.36
C PRO A 117 -18.90 19.47 -2.30
N PRO A 118 -19.11 18.75 -3.42
CA PRO A 118 -18.07 18.49 -4.42
C PRO A 118 -17.39 19.77 -4.88
N THR A 119 -16.07 19.84 -4.70
CA THR A 119 -15.27 21.00 -5.18
C THR A 119 -15.02 20.96 -6.68
N ASN A 120 -14.96 19.77 -7.28
CA ASN A 120 -14.85 19.57 -8.72
C ASN A 120 -15.70 18.36 -9.15
N PRO A 121 -16.96 18.57 -9.57
CA PRO A 121 -17.85 17.49 -9.97
C PRO A 121 -17.42 16.70 -11.21
N GLU A 122 -16.51 17.24 -12.03
CA GLU A 122 -16.03 16.58 -13.26
C GLU A 122 -15.00 15.47 -12.98
N VAL A 123 -14.37 15.52 -11.80
CA VAL A 123 -13.44 14.49 -11.35
C VAL A 123 -14.18 13.14 -11.22
N PRO A 124 -13.60 12.01 -11.65
CA PRO A 124 -14.25 10.71 -11.49
C PRO A 124 -14.65 10.42 -10.04
N PRO A 125 -15.78 9.74 -9.80
CA PRO A 125 -16.17 9.30 -8.46
C PRO A 125 -15.07 8.49 -7.77
N TYR A 126 -14.99 8.58 -6.44
CA TYR A 126 -13.98 7.88 -5.64
C TYR A 126 -12.53 8.24 -6.00
N THR A 127 -12.27 9.48 -6.45
CA THR A 127 -10.91 9.91 -6.74
C THR A 127 -10.14 10.21 -5.46
N PHE A 128 -8.98 9.59 -5.30
CA PHE A 128 -8.06 9.88 -4.21
C PHE A 128 -7.51 11.31 -4.29
N ASP A 129 -7.61 12.06 -3.18
CA ASP A 129 -7.11 13.43 -3.04
C ASP A 129 -6.17 13.58 -1.84
N GLY A 130 -5.52 12.50 -1.43
CA GLY A 130 -4.41 12.56 -0.47
C GLY A 130 -4.76 12.21 0.98
N PRO A 131 -3.84 12.51 1.91
CA PRO A 131 -2.46 12.95 1.68
C PRO A 131 -1.67 11.94 0.83
N ILE A 132 -0.67 12.38 0.07
CA ILE A 132 0.22 11.46 -0.67
C ILE A 132 1.00 10.67 0.38
N ARG A 133 0.78 9.35 0.41
CA ARG A 133 1.43 8.45 1.36
C ARG A 133 2.39 7.52 0.64
N PHE A 134 3.47 7.17 1.30
CA PHE A 134 4.39 6.16 0.85
C PHE A 134 4.62 5.08 1.91
N SER A 135 4.89 3.87 1.43
CA SER A 135 5.48 2.80 2.22
C SER A 135 6.76 2.33 1.54
N ARG A 136 7.84 2.24 2.32
CA ARG A 136 9.09 1.59 1.96
C ARG A 136 9.10 0.22 2.60
N HIS A 137 9.11 -0.80 1.76
CA HIS A 137 9.17 -2.18 2.19
C HIS A 137 10.61 -2.68 2.06
N PHE A 138 11.14 -3.14 3.19
CA PHE A 138 12.36 -3.95 3.24
C PHE A 138 11.96 -5.36 3.64
N SER A 139 12.44 -6.37 2.91
CA SER A 139 12.17 -7.77 3.22
C SER A 139 13.46 -8.44 3.73
N PRO A 140 13.59 -8.67 5.05
CA PRO A 140 14.72 -9.40 5.62
C PRO A 140 14.84 -10.82 5.05
N THR A 141 13.69 -11.45 4.73
CA THR A 141 13.65 -12.77 4.10
C THR A 141 14.34 -12.76 2.73
N VAL A 142 14.09 -11.71 1.94
CA VAL A 142 14.78 -11.51 0.66
C VAL A 142 16.27 -11.25 0.85
N GLY A 143 16.66 -10.44 1.85
CA GLY A 143 18.08 -10.22 2.18
C GLY A 143 18.81 -11.52 2.56
N ARG A 144 18.17 -12.38 3.36
CA ARG A 144 18.72 -13.70 3.73
C ARG A 144 18.81 -14.67 2.55
N LEU A 145 17.79 -14.71 1.68
CA LEU A 145 17.81 -15.57 0.48
C LEU A 145 18.94 -15.21 -0.49
N THR A 146 19.34 -13.95 -0.50
CA THR A 146 20.36 -13.42 -1.42
C THR A 146 21.75 -13.29 -0.78
N ASN A 147 21.93 -13.68 0.49
CA ASN A 147 23.16 -13.51 1.26
C ASN A 147 23.71 -12.07 1.28
N LEU A 148 22.83 -11.06 1.15
CA LEU A 148 23.19 -9.65 1.10
C LEU A 148 22.38 -8.89 2.15
N ASN A 149 23.07 -8.27 3.11
CA ASN A 149 22.45 -7.50 4.21
C ASN A 149 22.32 -6.00 3.91
N ASP A 150 22.34 -5.59 2.63
CA ASP A 150 22.14 -4.19 2.28
C ASP A 150 20.65 -3.88 2.12
N GLU A 151 20.07 -3.20 3.12
CA GLU A 151 18.65 -2.82 3.15
C GLU A 151 18.21 -2.00 1.93
N ARG A 152 19.16 -1.30 1.31
CA ARG A 152 18.91 -0.48 0.12
C ARG A 152 18.61 -1.34 -1.10
N LEU A 153 19.39 -2.40 -1.31
CA LEU A 153 19.28 -3.26 -2.50
C LEU A 153 17.94 -3.99 -2.56
N TYR A 154 17.20 -4.10 -1.46
CA TYR A 154 15.92 -4.82 -1.41
C TYR A 154 14.74 -3.95 -1.01
N SER A 155 14.92 -2.63 -1.08
CA SER A 155 13.83 -1.70 -0.82
C SER A 155 12.92 -1.60 -2.04
N THR A 156 11.62 -1.73 -1.80
CA THR A 156 10.59 -1.32 -2.76
C THR A 156 9.75 -0.23 -2.14
N TRP A 157 9.24 0.64 -3.01
CA TRP A 157 8.41 1.75 -2.60
C TRP A 157 7.04 1.63 -3.24
N LYS A 158 6.01 1.91 -2.46
CA LYS A 158 4.64 2.07 -2.92
C LYS A 158 4.15 3.44 -2.50
N MET A 159 3.62 4.21 -3.43
CA MET A 159 3.13 5.57 -3.22
C MET A 159 1.72 5.72 -3.76
N TYR A 160 0.87 6.44 -3.04
CA TYR A 160 -0.45 6.86 -3.53
C TYR A 160 -0.35 8.29 -4.03
N ILE A 161 -0.31 8.46 -5.35
CA ILE A 161 -0.20 9.77 -6.01
C ILE A 161 -1.59 10.28 -6.42
N LYS A 162 -1.77 11.60 -6.39
CA LYS A 162 -3.03 12.24 -6.77
C LYS A 162 -3.21 12.28 -8.29
N GLY A 163 -4.46 12.30 -8.74
CA GLY A 163 -4.81 12.64 -10.12
C GLY A 163 -4.58 11.54 -11.17
N VAL A 164 -4.21 10.31 -10.79
CA VAL A 164 -4.05 9.21 -11.77
C VAL A 164 -5.30 9.03 -12.65
N PRO A 165 -6.53 8.98 -12.11
CA PRO A 165 -7.72 8.88 -12.97
C PRO A 165 -7.96 10.10 -13.86
N LEU A 166 -7.43 11.28 -13.49
CA LEU A 166 -7.58 12.52 -14.26
C LEU A 166 -6.69 12.54 -15.49
N PHE A 167 -5.45 12.07 -15.35
CA PHE A 167 -4.48 12.04 -16.45
C PHE A 167 -4.68 10.85 -17.37
N PHE A 168 -5.02 9.69 -16.81
CA PHE A 168 -5.11 8.44 -17.57
C PHE A 168 -6.55 8.08 -17.97
N GLY A 169 -7.58 8.60 -17.30
CA GLY A 169 -8.97 8.22 -17.54
C GLY A 169 -9.16 6.69 -17.44
N ASP A 170 -9.69 6.09 -18.50
CA ASP A 170 -9.80 4.63 -18.66
C ASP A 170 -8.64 4.01 -19.46
N THR A 171 -7.66 4.82 -19.87
CA THR A 171 -6.54 4.36 -20.68
C THR A 171 -5.59 3.49 -19.86
N VAL A 172 -5.25 2.32 -20.41
CA VAL A 172 -4.28 1.37 -19.86
C VAL A 172 -3.31 0.93 -20.96
N GLN A 173 -2.11 0.55 -20.54
CA GLN A 173 -1.04 0.06 -21.40
C GLN A 173 -0.91 -1.47 -21.24
N PRO A 174 -1.25 -2.27 -22.25
CA PRO A 174 -1.06 -3.71 -22.21
C PRO A 174 0.40 -4.10 -22.36
N TRP A 175 0.74 -5.35 -22.06
CA TRP A 175 2.07 -5.88 -22.33
C TRP A 175 2.31 -6.06 -23.83
N ASN A 176 3.57 -5.91 -24.25
CA ASN A 176 3.98 -6.33 -25.58
C ASN A 176 4.00 -7.87 -25.67
N HIS A 177 2.90 -8.47 -26.12
CA HIS A 177 2.77 -9.93 -26.27
C HIS A 177 3.67 -10.55 -27.36
N SER A 178 4.39 -9.74 -28.15
CA SER A 178 5.44 -10.23 -29.04
C SER A 178 6.76 -10.49 -28.31
N TYR A 179 6.92 -9.99 -27.08
CA TYR A 179 8.11 -10.20 -26.27
C TYR A 179 8.10 -11.57 -25.57
N LYS A 180 9.20 -12.33 -25.64
CA LYS A 180 9.31 -13.68 -25.08
C LYS A 180 8.97 -13.74 -23.59
N ALA A 181 9.42 -12.76 -22.80
CA ALA A 181 9.10 -12.76 -21.37
C ALA A 181 7.60 -12.56 -21.14
N ALA A 182 6.94 -11.66 -21.90
CA ALA A 182 5.50 -11.46 -21.82
C ALA A 182 4.73 -12.72 -22.23
N GLN A 183 5.19 -13.45 -23.26
CA GLN A 183 4.61 -14.75 -23.64
C GLN A 183 4.79 -15.80 -22.54
N SER A 184 5.95 -15.83 -21.88
CA SER A 184 6.19 -16.75 -20.77
C SER A 184 5.27 -16.45 -19.58
N ILE A 185 5.01 -15.18 -19.29
CA ILE A 185 4.20 -14.74 -18.15
C ILE A 185 2.71 -14.85 -18.47
N PHE A 186 2.26 -14.32 -19.61
CA PHE A 186 0.84 -14.19 -19.97
C PHE A 186 0.36 -15.23 -20.99
N GLY A 187 1.20 -16.21 -21.32
CA GLY A 187 0.84 -17.33 -22.19
C GLY A 187 -0.25 -18.22 -21.58
N VAL A 188 -0.81 -19.05 -22.47
CA VAL A 188 -1.80 -20.07 -22.14
C VAL A 188 -1.06 -21.36 -21.80
N GLY A 189 -1.21 -21.87 -20.57
CA GLY A 189 -0.68 -23.16 -20.18
C GLY A 189 -0.10 -23.23 -18.76
N PRO A 190 0.25 -24.45 -18.29
CA PRO A 190 0.75 -24.68 -16.94
C PRO A 190 2.10 -24.00 -16.67
N ALA A 191 2.97 -23.91 -17.68
CA ALA A 191 4.25 -23.22 -17.55
C ALA A 191 4.06 -21.72 -17.24
N SER A 192 3.19 -21.03 -17.97
CA SER A 192 2.89 -19.62 -17.73
C SER A 192 2.20 -19.39 -16.38
N LEU A 193 1.33 -20.32 -15.95
CA LEU A 193 0.74 -20.29 -14.61
C LEU A 193 1.80 -20.40 -13.51
N ALA A 194 2.78 -21.30 -13.67
CA ALA A 194 3.89 -21.42 -12.72
C ALA A 194 4.74 -20.15 -12.66
N VAL A 195 5.08 -19.55 -13.81
CA VAL A 195 5.83 -18.28 -13.87
C VAL A 195 5.04 -17.15 -13.17
N ARG A 196 3.75 -16.98 -13.47
CA ARG A 196 2.90 -15.98 -12.79
C ARG A 196 2.86 -16.22 -11.29
N SER A 197 2.69 -17.46 -10.86
CA SER A 197 2.59 -17.82 -9.45
C SER A 197 3.87 -17.46 -8.69
N GLY A 198 5.04 -17.70 -9.30
CA GLY A 198 6.34 -17.29 -8.75
C GLY A 198 6.49 -15.78 -8.66
N ILE A 199 6.13 -15.04 -9.71
CA ILE A 199 6.17 -13.57 -9.71
C ILE A 199 5.22 -13.00 -8.65
N GLN A 200 4.00 -13.53 -8.55
CA GLN A 200 3.02 -13.09 -7.54
C GLN A 200 3.48 -13.42 -6.11
N ALA A 201 4.16 -14.54 -5.90
CA ALA A 201 4.81 -14.83 -4.62
C ALA A 201 5.90 -13.80 -4.30
N GLY A 202 6.77 -13.47 -5.27
CA GLY A 202 7.75 -12.40 -5.14
C GLY A 202 7.11 -11.04 -4.84
N HIS A 203 6.02 -10.69 -5.53
CA HIS A 203 5.27 -9.46 -5.28
C HIS A 203 4.78 -9.39 -3.83
N ARG A 204 4.15 -10.47 -3.35
CA ARG A 204 3.69 -10.57 -1.97
C ARG A 204 4.83 -10.41 -0.97
N MET A 205 6.00 -10.99 -1.24
CA MET A 205 7.17 -10.85 -0.37
C MET A 205 7.74 -9.43 -0.35
N LEU A 206 7.74 -8.74 -1.49
CA LEU A 206 8.28 -7.39 -1.63
C LEU A 206 7.39 -6.33 -1.00
N TYR A 207 6.08 -6.45 -1.18
CA TYR A 207 5.09 -5.53 -0.62
C TYR A 207 4.46 -6.07 0.68
N ALA A 208 5.04 -7.14 1.23
CA ALA A 208 4.66 -7.66 2.54
C ALA A 208 4.79 -6.53 3.56
N ARG A 209 3.78 -6.45 4.43
CA ARG A 209 3.89 -5.62 5.62
C ARG A 209 4.93 -6.23 6.54
N SER A 210 5.65 -5.38 7.24
CA SER A 210 6.55 -5.75 8.34
C SER A 210 6.66 -4.57 9.29
N THR A 211 6.95 -4.86 10.55
CA THR A 211 7.24 -3.86 11.59
C THR A 211 8.41 -2.95 11.22
N THR A 212 9.30 -3.38 10.30
CA THR A 212 10.43 -2.59 9.79
C THR A 212 10.09 -1.76 8.54
N ASN A 213 8.84 -1.77 8.07
CA ASN A 213 8.46 -0.92 6.94
C ASN A 213 8.49 0.56 7.34
N GLY A 214 9.09 1.38 6.48
CA GLY A 214 9.02 2.83 6.62
C GLY A 214 7.71 3.35 6.04
N PHE A 215 7.01 4.21 6.76
CA PHE A 215 5.82 4.89 6.26
C PHE A 215 5.96 6.40 6.40
N GLY A 216 5.26 7.14 5.56
CA GLY A 216 5.19 8.59 5.69
C GLY A 216 4.23 9.25 4.73
N THR A 217 4.00 10.53 4.96
CA THR A 217 3.33 11.43 4.01
C THR A 217 4.36 12.24 3.25
N ILE A 218 3.99 12.65 2.03
CA ILE A 218 4.79 13.51 1.17
C ILE A 218 4.02 14.83 1.02
N ASN A 219 4.61 15.91 1.52
CA ASN A 219 4.00 17.24 1.51
C ASN A 219 4.70 18.21 0.56
N SER A 220 5.89 17.85 0.08
CA SER A 220 6.72 18.68 -0.79
C SER A 220 7.49 17.86 -1.83
N PRO A 221 7.86 18.44 -2.99
CA PRO A 221 8.73 17.78 -3.97
C PRO A 221 10.09 17.37 -3.39
N GLU A 222 10.64 18.13 -2.45
CA GLU A 222 11.93 17.87 -1.81
C GLU A 222 11.91 16.54 -1.02
N GLU A 223 10.80 16.22 -0.36
CA GLU A 223 10.61 14.95 0.34
C GLU A 223 10.66 13.75 -0.62
N ILE A 224 10.16 13.88 -1.86
CA ILE A 224 10.25 12.83 -2.88
C ILE A 224 11.72 12.55 -3.23
N ILE A 225 12.50 13.60 -3.42
CA ILE A 225 13.94 13.48 -3.71
C ILE A 225 14.66 12.79 -2.55
N GLY A 226 14.31 13.13 -1.29
CA GLY A 226 14.81 12.46 -0.09
C GLY A 226 14.51 10.95 -0.08
N ILE A 227 13.32 10.55 -0.53
CA ILE A 227 12.93 9.14 -0.65
C ILE A 227 13.80 8.43 -1.70
N PHE A 228 13.96 9.02 -2.89
CA PHE A 228 14.80 8.46 -3.96
C PHE A 228 16.28 8.36 -3.58
N HIS A 229 16.75 9.18 -2.63
CA HIS A 229 18.14 9.12 -2.14
C HIS A 229 18.37 8.14 -0.99
N GLY A 230 17.39 7.33 -0.61
CA GLY A 230 17.55 6.29 0.42
C GLY A 230 16.68 6.47 1.66
N GLY A 231 15.68 7.36 1.62
CA GLY A 231 14.56 7.33 2.57
C GLY A 231 14.79 8.02 3.92
N SER A 232 15.58 9.09 4.00
CA SER A 232 15.62 9.92 5.21
C SER A 232 14.72 11.15 5.03
N THR A 233 13.51 11.08 5.57
CA THR A 233 12.66 12.25 5.82
C THR A 233 12.92 12.86 7.19
N THR A 234 13.79 12.26 8.01
CA THR A 234 14.25 12.82 9.28
C THR A 234 15.49 13.70 9.07
N LEU A 235 15.36 15.00 9.36
CA LEU A 235 16.47 15.92 9.61
C LEU A 235 17.40 15.33 10.70
N GLY A 236 18.34 14.48 10.32
CA GLY A 236 19.25 13.84 11.27
C GLY A 236 20.01 12.63 10.77
N SER A 237 19.48 11.84 9.82
CA SER A 237 20.24 10.69 9.28
C SER A 237 21.17 11.16 8.17
N ARG A 238 22.35 11.62 8.58
CA ARG A 238 23.47 11.81 7.69
C ARG A 238 23.80 10.46 7.02
N THR A 239 23.85 10.51 5.68
CA THR A 239 24.80 9.77 4.81
C THR A 239 24.53 8.29 4.49
N LEU A 240 23.53 8.01 3.65
CA LEU A 240 23.48 6.78 2.81
C LEU A 240 23.77 7.06 1.31
N ALA A 241 23.83 8.33 0.91
CA ALA A 241 24.18 8.73 -0.46
C ALA A 241 25.69 8.82 -0.71
N GLN A 242 26.53 8.85 0.34
CA GLN A 242 27.98 9.11 0.24
C GLN A 242 28.81 8.01 -0.44
N HIS A 243 28.22 6.85 -0.75
CA HIS A 243 28.93 5.73 -1.37
C HIS A 243 28.46 5.36 -2.79
N ARG A 244 27.63 6.19 -3.45
CA ARG A 244 27.26 5.94 -4.87
C ARG A 244 28.38 6.38 -5.82
N ILE A 245 29.01 5.40 -6.47
CA ILE A 245 29.95 5.62 -7.58
C ILE A 245 29.18 5.72 -8.92
N LYS A 246 27.95 5.17 -9.00
CA LYS A 246 27.09 5.20 -10.20
C LYS A 246 25.70 5.76 -9.89
N PRO A 247 25.04 6.41 -10.88
CA PRO A 247 23.62 6.74 -10.79
C PRO A 247 22.80 5.46 -10.56
N ALA A 248 21.76 5.54 -9.74
CA ALA A 248 20.78 4.47 -9.68
C ALA A 248 19.69 4.73 -10.72
N VAL A 249 19.24 3.64 -11.30
CA VAL A 249 18.07 3.59 -12.16
C VAL A 249 16.98 2.88 -11.37
N TYR A 250 15.74 3.32 -11.47
CA TYR A 250 14.59 2.72 -10.81
C TYR A 250 13.60 2.19 -11.84
N THR A 251 13.18 0.93 -11.70
CA THR A 251 12.05 0.40 -12.48
C THR A 251 10.75 0.72 -11.77
N TYR A 252 9.73 1.22 -12.49
CA TYR A 252 8.43 1.56 -11.89
C TYR A 252 7.22 1.14 -12.70
N VAL A 253 6.07 1.07 -12.01
CA VAL A 253 4.72 0.98 -12.61
C VAL A 253 3.76 1.92 -11.87
N ILE A 254 2.76 2.43 -12.60
CA ILE A 254 1.52 2.96 -12.02
C ILE A 254 0.46 1.87 -12.20
N ALA A 255 0.07 1.26 -11.08
CA ALA A 255 -0.80 0.09 -11.09
C ALA A 255 -2.25 0.45 -11.45
N VAL A 256 -2.92 -0.39 -12.24
CA VAL A 256 -4.34 -0.19 -12.59
C VAL A 256 -5.26 -0.47 -11.40
N GLU A 257 -4.89 -1.43 -10.53
CA GLU A 257 -5.73 -1.93 -9.45
C GLU A 257 -6.02 -0.91 -8.34
N ASP A 258 -5.05 -0.08 -8.00
CA ASP A 258 -5.15 0.87 -6.87
C ASP A 258 -4.52 2.24 -7.16
N SER A 259 -4.18 2.51 -8.43
CA SER A 259 -3.50 3.74 -8.87
C SER A 259 -2.17 4.03 -8.15
N SER A 260 -1.58 3.05 -7.47
CA SER A 260 -0.33 3.28 -6.75
C SER A 260 0.88 3.28 -7.69
N PHE A 261 1.80 4.20 -7.41
CA PHE A 261 3.12 4.26 -8.02
C PHE A 261 4.07 3.35 -7.23
N ARG A 262 4.62 2.35 -7.92
CA ARG A 262 5.39 1.25 -7.34
C ARG A 262 6.73 1.15 -8.01
N PHE A 263 7.81 1.13 -7.26
CA PHE A 263 9.15 1.12 -7.84
C PHE A 263 10.21 0.45 -6.96
N SER A 264 11.33 0.09 -7.59
CA SER A 264 12.54 -0.47 -6.95
C SER A 264 13.78 -0.12 -7.76
N GLU A 265 14.96 -0.20 -7.13
CA GLU A 265 16.24 0.05 -7.81
C GLU A 265 16.53 -1.09 -8.82
N THR A 266 16.87 -0.71 -10.05
CA THR A 266 17.19 -1.61 -11.14
C THR A 266 18.53 -2.32 -10.87
N GLY A 267 18.54 -3.65 -10.99
CA GLY A 267 19.77 -4.45 -10.89
C GLY A 267 20.08 -4.98 -9.48
N ALA A 268 19.20 -4.72 -8.52
CA ALA A 268 19.22 -5.38 -7.23
C ALA A 268 19.14 -6.91 -7.37
N ALA A 269 20.00 -7.65 -6.65
CA ALA A 269 20.26 -9.08 -6.90
C ALA A 269 19.00 -9.96 -6.84
N PHE A 270 18.04 -9.66 -5.96
CA PHE A 270 16.77 -10.38 -5.88
C PHE A 270 15.94 -10.26 -7.16
N PHE A 271 16.02 -9.10 -7.82
CA PHE A 271 15.19 -8.79 -8.99
C PHE A 271 15.77 -9.33 -10.29
N VAL A 272 17.02 -9.83 -10.28
CA VAL A 272 17.71 -10.34 -11.48
C VAL A 272 17.09 -11.65 -11.96
N ASP A 273 16.61 -12.47 -11.03
CA ASP A 273 16.04 -13.78 -11.34
C ASP A 273 14.56 -13.73 -11.76
N PHE A 274 13.91 -12.58 -11.67
CA PHE A 274 12.53 -12.41 -12.13
C PHE A 274 12.47 -12.12 -13.62
N ALA A 275 11.59 -12.83 -14.32
CA ALA A 275 11.36 -12.68 -15.76
C ALA A 275 10.98 -11.25 -16.19
N SER A 276 10.40 -10.44 -15.28
CA SER A 276 10.12 -9.02 -15.50
C SER A 276 9.88 -8.29 -14.17
N LYS A 277 10.66 -7.23 -13.90
CA LYS A 277 10.47 -6.36 -12.72
C LYS A 277 9.17 -5.56 -12.78
N HIS A 278 8.79 -5.10 -13.97
CA HIS A 278 7.49 -4.46 -14.16
C HIS A 278 6.36 -5.41 -13.82
N ALA A 279 6.43 -6.68 -14.24
CA ALA A 279 5.40 -7.68 -13.94
C ALA A 279 5.36 -7.98 -12.44
N LEU A 280 6.53 -8.00 -11.79
CA LEU A 280 6.64 -8.12 -10.34
C LEU A 280 5.96 -6.97 -9.61
N HIS A 281 6.19 -5.71 -10.00
CA HIS A 281 5.50 -4.57 -9.37
C HIS A 281 3.99 -4.51 -9.68
N ALA A 282 3.60 -4.95 -10.88
CA ALA A 282 2.21 -4.99 -11.32
C ALA A 282 1.46 -6.23 -10.81
N ASN A 283 2.07 -7.11 -10.00
CA ASN A 283 1.46 -8.35 -9.53
C ASN A 283 0.92 -9.24 -10.68
N CYS A 284 1.61 -9.24 -11.82
CA CYS A 284 1.16 -9.85 -13.07
C CYS A 284 -0.20 -9.34 -13.58
N ALA A 285 -0.59 -8.09 -13.32
CA ALA A 285 -1.72 -7.48 -14.02
C ALA A 285 -1.43 -7.43 -15.53
N GLU A 286 -2.43 -7.70 -16.37
CA GLU A 286 -2.29 -7.71 -17.84
C GLU A 286 -2.09 -6.32 -18.45
N SER A 287 -2.27 -5.28 -17.66
CA SER A 287 -1.99 -3.90 -18.06
C SER A 287 -1.60 -3.04 -16.86
N VAL A 288 -0.94 -1.93 -17.15
CA VAL A 288 -0.56 -0.87 -16.20
C VAL A 288 -1.08 0.46 -16.71
N ARG A 289 -1.22 1.49 -15.88
CA ARG A 289 -1.51 2.85 -16.36
C ARG A 289 -0.30 3.41 -17.12
N TYR A 290 0.87 3.19 -16.54
CA TYR A 290 2.16 3.55 -17.11
C TYR A 290 3.28 2.74 -16.48
N SER A 291 4.42 2.62 -17.15
CA SER A 291 5.61 1.98 -16.63
C SER A 291 6.85 2.51 -17.32
N GLY A 292 8.00 2.35 -16.67
CA GLY A 292 9.26 2.80 -17.25
C GLY A 292 10.43 2.63 -16.30
N GLU A 293 11.47 3.41 -16.57
CA GLU A 293 12.65 3.55 -15.73
C GLU A 293 12.99 5.04 -15.56
N PHE A 294 13.54 5.43 -14.41
CA PHE A 294 14.00 6.81 -14.13
C PHE A 294 15.29 6.83 -13.31
#